data_AF-A0A947BMB4-F1
#
_entry.id   AF-A0A947BMB4-F1
#
_cell.length_a   1.000
_cell.length_b   1.000
_cell.length_c   1.000
_cell.angle_alpha   90.00
_cell.angle_beta   90.00
_cell.angle_gamma   90.00
#
_symmetry.space_group_name_H-M   'P 1'
#
loop_
_entity.id
_entity.type
_entity.pdbx_description
1 polymer ?
#
loop_
_entity_poly.entity_id
_entity_poly.type
_entity_poly.pdbx_seq_one_letter_code
_entity_poly.pdbx_strand_id
1 'polypeptide(L)'
;MARVRKQGKQAKRNTPATASKSFRWRKSYNWLFLLLPLAVGGIYLGQVEQLLPIRTIQLSGAFKNLDQEEVESTLQQYLGQGFFSFDIHHLQQTLHDNSWTQLVSVRRIWPDKLGITIEEKKPVARWD
;
A
#
# COMPACT_ATOMS: atom_id res chain seq x y z
N MET A 1 -62.55 -77.72 -13.11
CA MET A 1 -62.77 -76.56 -12.22
C MET A 1 -61.60 -75.60 -12.35
N ALA A 2 -61.86 -74.40 -12.84
CA ALA A 2 -60.88 -73.37 -13.17
C ALA A 2 -60.58 -72.45 -11.97
N ARG A 3 -59.33 -72.00 -11.81
CA ARG A 3 -59.02 -70.77 -11.07
C ARG A 3 -58.08 -69.90 -11.89
N VAL A 4 -58.69 -68.99 -12.62
CA VAL A 4 -58.06 -67.85 -13.29
C VAL A 4 -57.57 -66.87 -12.22
N ARG A 5 -56.26 -66.64 -12.14
CA ARG A 5 -55.66 -65.63 -11.25
C ARG A 5 -55.63 -64.30 -12.00
N LYS A 6 -56.41 -63.33 -11.51
CA LYS A 6 -56.56 -61.98 -12.09
C LYS A 6 -55.22 -61.24 -12.14
N GLN A 7 -54.81 -60.81 -13.34
CA GLN A 7 -53.75 -59.81 -13.52
C GLN A 7 -54.28 -58.44 -13.08
N GLY A 8 -53.66 -57.84 -12.07
CA GLY A 8 -53.90 -56.46 -11.69
C GLY A 8 -53.29 -55.52 -12.73
N LYS A 9 -54.12 -54.69 -13.36
CA LYS A 9 -53.70 -53.52 -14.13
C LYS A 9 -53.02 -52.52 -13.20
N GLN A 10 -51.78 -52.11 -13.47
CA GLN A 10 -51.25 -50.83 -13.00
C GLN A 10 -50.42 -50.14 -14.10
N ALA A 11 -50.52 -48.81 -14.08
CA ALA A 11 -50.41 -47.87 -15.21
C ALA A 11 -49.02 -47.74 -15.87
N LYS A 12 -49.04 -47.45 -17.18
CA LYS A 12 -47.97 -46.77 -17.92
C LYS A 12 -47.49 -45.55 -17.12
N ARG A 13 -46.23 -45.53 -16.69
CA ARG A 13 -45.48 -44.28 -16.47
C ARG A 13 -44.45 -44.14 -17.58
N ASN A 14 -44.77 -43.28 -18.54
CA ASN A 14 -43.80 -42.73 -19.46
C ASN A 14 -42.90 -41.79 -18.63
N THR A 15 -41.71 -42.26 -18.27
CA THR A 15 -40.72 -41.41 -17.60
C THR A 15 -40.09 -40.50 -18.65
N PRO A 16 -40.29 -39.17 -18.62
CA PRO A 16 -39.55 -38.30 -19.53
C PRO A 16 -38.07 -38.38 -19.14
N ALA A 17 -37.20 -38.48 -20.14
CA ALA A 17 -35.76 -38.40 -19.95
C ALA A 17 -35.41 -37.06 -19.28
N THR A 18 -35.16 -37.10 -17.98
CA THR A 18 -34.69 -35.93 -17.24
C THR A 18 -33.24 -35.69 -17.66
N ALA A 19 -33.06 -34.84 -18.66
CA ALA A 19 -31.75 -34.33 -19.05
C ALA A 19 -31.13 -33.63 -17.84
N SER A 20 -30.24 -34.34 -17.13
CA SER A 20 -29.47 -33.75 -16.05
C SER A 20 -28.47 -32.78 -16.67
N LYS A 21 -28.85 -31.50 -16.73
CA LYS A 21 -27.90 -30.41 -16.92
C LYS A 21 -27.06 -30.36 -15.64
N SER A 22 -25.99 -31.16 -15.60
CA SER A 22 -24.96 -31.11 -14.56
C SER A 22 -24.26 -29.76 -14.63
N PHE A 23 -24.91 -28.81 -13.98
CA PHE A 23 -24.49 -27.43 -13.85
C PHE A 23 -23.05 -27.42 -13.32
N ARG A 24 -22.14 -26.86 -14.11
CA ARG A 24 -20.68 -26.83 -13.95
C ARG A 24 -20.22 -25.95 -12.78
N TRP A 25 -21.00 -25.92 -11.69
CA TRP A 25 -20.85 -25.06 -10.51
C TRP A 25 -19.58 -25.33 -9.70
N ARG A 26 -18.88 -26.44 -9.99
CA ARG A 26 -17.56 -26.76 -9.45
C ARG A 26 -16.42 -25.89 -10.02
N LYS A 27 -16.59 -25.23 -11.18
CA LYS A 27 -15.53 -24.38 -11.77
C LYS A 27 -15.55 -22.93 -11.25
N SER A 28 -16.69 -22.45 -10.76
CA SER A 28 -16.81 -21.10 -10.18
C SER A 28 -16.14 -20.99 -8.80
N TYR A 29 -16.10 -22.08 -8.03
CA TYR A 29 -15.47 -22.08 -6.70
C TYR A 29 -13.94 -21.89 -6.75
N ASN A 30 -13.26 -22.47 -7.76
CA ASN A 30 -11.81 -22.31 -7.92
C ASN A 30 -11.38 -20.87 -8.21
N TRP A 31 -12.19 -20.08 -8.91
CA TRP A 31 -11.88 -18.66 -9.12
C TRP A 31 -12.05 -17.83 -7.85
N LEU A 32 -13.06 -18.14 -7.03
CA LEU A 32 -13.20 -17.50 -5.73
C LEU A 32 -12.01 -17.83 -4.81
N PHE A 33 -11.56 -19.08 -4.82
CA PHE A 33 -10.43 -19.53 -3.99
C PHE A 33 -9.08 -18.96 -4.44
N LEU A 34 -8.93 -18.57 -5.71
CA LEU A 34 -7.75 -17.86 -6.21
C LEU A 34 -7.82 -16.35 -5.97
N LEU A 35 -8.99 -15.73 -6.14
CA LEU A 35 -9.16 -14.28 -5.97
C LEU A 35 -9.13 -13.85 -4.50
N LEU A 36 -9.64 -14.68 -3.58
CA LEU A 36 -9.68 -14.36 -2.15
C LEU A 36 -8.28 -14.12 -1.54
N PRO A 37 -7.29 -15.03 -1.67
CA PRO A 37 -5.95 -14.78 -1.15
C PRO A 37 -5.23 -13.66 -1.90
N LEU A 38 -5.54 -13.44 -3.19
CA LEU A 38 -4.97 -12.32 -3.97
C LEU A 38 -5.47 -10.97 -3.45
N ALA A 39 -6.77 -10.87 -3.16
CA ALA A 39 -7.37 -9.66 -2.60
C ALA A 39 -6.88 -9.41 -1.17
N VAL A 40 -6.85 -10.44 -0.31
CA VAL A 40 -6.35 -10.32 1.07
C VAL A 40 -4.85 -9.99 1.07
N GLY A 41 -4.05 -10.64 0.23
CA GLY A 41 -2.62 -10.36 0.08
C GLY A 41 -2.35 -8.95 -0.42
N GLY A 42 -3.12 -8.45 -1.39
CA GLY A 42 -3.03 -7.08 -1.87
C GLY A 42 -3.32 -6.04 -0.77
N ILE A 43 -4.34 -6.29 0.06
CA ILE A 43 -4.67 -5.41 1.20
C ILE A 43 -3.56 -5.45 2.26
N TYR A 44 -3.03 -6.64 2.58
CA TYR A 44 -1.96 -6.79 3.57
C TYR A 44 -0.66 -6.10 3.13
N LEU A 45 -0.32 -6.17 1.85
CA LEU A 45 0.85 -5.48 1.30
C LEU A 45 0.72 -3.95 1.40
N GLY A 46 -0.49 -3.40 1.24
CA GLY A 46 -0.74 -1.96 1.44
C GLY A 46 -0.57 -1.50 2.89
N GLN A 47 -0.76 -2.41 3.87
CA GLN A 47 -0.56 -2.08 5.29
C GLN A 47 0.91 -2.13 5.74
N VAL A 48 1.83 -2.66 4.93
CA VAL A 48 3.26 -2.68 5.25
C VAL A 48 3.82 -1.25 5.41
N GLU A 49 3.24 -0.27 4.74
CA GLU A 49 3.64 1.13 4.86
C GLU A 49 3.51 1.68 6.28
N GLN A 50 2.56 1.16 7.08
CA GLN A 50 2.36 1.55 8.49
C GLN A 50 3.37 0.90 9.44
N LEU A 51 4.09 -0.14 8.99
CA LEU A 51 5.01 -0.89 9.85
C LEU A 51 6.37 -0.19 10.02
N LEU A 52 6.71 0.74 9.13
CA LEU A 52 8.01 1.43 9.12
C LEU A 52 7.81 2.95 9.14
N PRO A 53 7.38 3.52 10.28
CA PRO A 53 7.37 4.96 10.45
C PRO A 53 8.79 5.52 10.52
N ILE A 54 9.00 6.72 9.98
CA ILE A 54 10.25 7.46 10.14
C ILE A 54 10.39 7.87 11.61
N ARG A 55 11.47 7.45 12.27
CA ARG A 55 11.69 7.71 13.71
C ARG A 55 12.78 8.72 13.98
N THR A 56 13.72 8.87 13.05
CA THR A 56 14.90 9.71 13.28
C THR A 56 15.27 10.44 12.01
N ILE A 57 15.55 11.72 12.15
CA ILE A 57 16.04 12.57 11.08
C ILE A 57 17.46 13.00 11.46
N GLN A 58 18.41 12.69 10.60
CA GLN A 58 19.81 13.08 10.74
C GLN A 58 20.04 14.30 9.86
N LEU A 59 20.13 15.46 10.50
CA LEU A 59 20.50 16.70 9.83
C LEU A 59 22.03 16.84 9.81
N SER A 60 22.59 17.16 8.64
CA SER A 60 24.03 17.34 8.44
C SER A 60 24.27 18.58 7.60
N GLY A 61 25.25 19.39 7.99
CA GLY A 61 25.56 20.66 7.33
C GLY A 61 26.26 21.62 8.29
N ALA A 62 26.93 22.63 7.74
CA ALA A 62 27.47 23.73 8.52
C ALA A 62 26.48 24.89 8.47
N PHE A 63 25.66 25.02 9.51
CA PHE A 63 24.68 26.09 9.66
C PHE A 63 25.33 27.27 10.39
N LYS A 64 25.37 28.44 9.73
CA LYS A 64 25.85 29.70 10.31
C LYS A 64 24.76 30.76 10.34
N ASN A 65 23.99 30.88 9.26
CA ASN A 65 22.89 31.85 9.14
C ASN A 65 21.52 31.18 9.01
N LEU A 66 21.48 29.87 8.76
CA LEU A 66 20.24 29.10 8.76
C LEU A 66 19.75 28.87 10.20
N ASP A 67 18.47 29.15 10.48
CA ASP A 67 17.86 28.84 11.78
C ASP A 67 17.62 27.33 11.91
N GLN A 68 18.37 26.68 12.78
CA GLN A 68 18.26 25.26 13.02
C GLN A 68 16.91 24.88 13.63
N GLU A 69 16.34 25.71 14.51
CA GLU A 69 15.05 25.42 15.15
C GLU A 69 13.92 25.44 14.13
N GLU A 70 13.97 26.39 13.18
CA GLU A 70 12.99 26.49 12.10
C GLU A 70 13.02 25.23 11.20
N VAL A 71 14.23 24.80 10.80
CA VAL A 71 14.40 23.59 10.00
C VAL A 71 13.93 22.35 10.77
N GLU A 72 14.31 22.20 12.03
CA GLU A 72 13.90 21.07 12.86
C GLU A 72 12.37 21.03 13.04
N SER A 73 11.73 22.18 13.29
CA SER A 73 10.27 22.26 13.39
C SER A 73 9.58 21.84 12.09
N THR A 74 10.14 22.24 10.95
CA THR A 74 9.66 21.84 9.63
C THR A 74 9.81 20.33 9.44
N LEU A 75 10.88 19.73 9.95
CA LEU A 75 11.14 18.30 9.86
C LEU A 75 10.25 17.45 10.78
N GLN A 76 9.83 17.99 11.92
CA GLN A 76 8.97 17.28 12.89
C GLN A 76 7.64 16.81 12.30
N GLN A 77 7.05 17.57 11.36
CA GLN A 77 5.78 17.18 10.71
C GLN A 77 5.89 15.90 9.87
N TYR A 78 7.11 15.48 9.52
CA TYR A 78 7.38 14.29 8.73
C TYR A 78 7.73 13.06 9.60
N LEU A 79 7.94 13.25 10.91
CA LEU A 79 8.13 12.13 11.84
C LEU A 79 6.83 11.32 11.96
N GLY A 80 6.96 9.99 11.97
CA GLY A 80 5.81 9.09 12.04
C GLY A 80 5.13 8.81 10.69
N GLN A 81 5.47 9.54 9.63
CA GLN A 81 5.03 9.18 8.27
C GLN A 81 5.69 7.89 7.79
N GLY A 82 5.06 7.19 6.84
CA GLY A 82 5.57 5.94 6.30
C GLY A 82 6.89 6.15 5.53
N PHE A 83 7.91 5.36 5.85
CA PHE A 83 9.25 5.46 5.27
C PHE A 83 9.28 5.36 3.74
N PHE A 84 8.36 4.61 3.15
CA PHE A 84 8.26 4.44 1.69
C PHE A 84 7.27 5.40 1.02
N SER A 85 6.19 5.77 1.73
CA SER A 85 5.06 6.53 1.18
C SER A 85 5.21 8.04 1.31
N PHE A 86 6.07 8.54 2.19
CA PHE A 86 6.31 9.99 2.28
C PHE A 86 6.97 10.53 1.00
N ASP A 87 6.59 11.76 0.64
CA ASP A 87 7.13 12.47 -0.52
C ASP A 87 8.46 13.16 -0.16
N ILE A 88 9.56 12.58 -0.63
CA ILE A 88 10.91 13.16 -0.49
C ILE A 88 11.02 14.47 -1.27
N HIS A 89 10.42 14.54 -2.46
CA HIS A 89 10.57 15.70 -3.34
C HIS A 89 9.89 16.91 -2.73
N HIS A 90 8.70 16.72 -2.16
CA HIS A 90 8.01 17.78 -1.42
C HIS A 90 8.86 18.30 -0.25
N LEU A 91 9.44 17.41 0.56
CA LEU A 91 10.32 17.82 1.65
C LEU A 91 11.57 18.55 1.14
N GLN A 92 12.22 18.03 0.10
CA GLN A 92 13.41 18.65 -0.49
C GLN A 92 13.09 20.06 -0.99
N GLN A 93 11.94 20.24 -1.63
CA GLN A 93 11.50 21.55 -2.13
C GLN A 93 11.18 22.51 -0.98
N THR A 94 10.48 22.04 0.06
CA THR A 94 10.19 22.82 1.27
C THR A 94 11.48 23.36 1.92
N LEU A 95 12.52 22.54 2.01
CA LEU A 95 13.82 22.95 2.58
C LEU A 95 14.61 23.88 1.64
N HIS A 96 14.45 23.70 0.32
CA HIS A 96 15.10 24.53 -0.69
C HIS A 96 14.48 25.93 -0.80
N ASP A 97 13.19 26.07 -0.49
CA ASP A 97 12.49 27.35 -0.50
C ASP A 97 12.98 28.32 0.60
N ASN A 98 13.74 27.83 1.59
CA ASN A 98 14.41 28.70 2.54
C ASN A 98 15.49 29.56 1.85
N SER A 99 15.45 30.88 2.08
CA SER A 99 16.25 31.87 1.37
C SER A 99 17.77 31.68 1.52
N TRP A 100 18.24 31.08 2.61
CA TRP A 100 19.66 30.83 2.90
C TRP A 100 20.17 29.48 2.40
N THR A 101 19.28 28.61 1.93
CA THR A 101 19.64 27.28 1.42
C THR A 101 20.19 27.37 0.00
N GLN A 102 21.37 26.79 -0.23
CA GLN A 102 21.99 26.67 -1.56
C GLN A 102 21.70 25.32 -2.20
N LEU A 103 21.88 24.23 -1.44
CA LEU A 103 21.66 22.87 -1.91
C LEU A 103 21.01 22.04 -0.80
N VAL A 104 20.04 21.20 -1.16
CA VAL A 104 19.41 20.22 -0.26
C VAL A 104 19.51 18.85 -0.88
N SER A 105 20.07 17.91 -0.13
CA SER A 105 20.09 16.49 -0.47
C SER A 105 19.36 15.71 0.61
N VAL A 106 18.33 14.98 0.22
CA VAL A 106 17.55 14.11 1.11
C VAL A 106 17.74 12.67 0.67
N ARG A 107 18.13 11.80 1.61
CA ARG A 107 18.33 10.38 1.35
C ARG A 107 17.69 9.52 2.42
N ARG A 108 17.13 8.38 2.02
CA ARG A 108 16.59 7.38 2.94
C ARG A 108 17.74 6.52 3.49
N ILE A 109 17.81 6.39 4.82
CA ILE A 109 18.78 5.55 5.53
C ILE A 109 17.97 4.46 6.23
N TRP A 110 18.02 3.25 5.68
CA TRP A 110 17.35 2.09 6.26
C TRP A 110 17.92 1.80 7.66
N PRO A 111 17.11 1.35 8.65
CA PRO A 111 15.71 0.92 8.54
C PRO A 111 14.63 1.99 8.66
N ASP A 112 14.88 3.10 9.35
CA ASP A 112 13.84 4.03 9.81
C ASP A 112 14.32 5.49 9.90
N LYS A 113 15.39 5.82 9.18
CA LYS A 113 16.07 7.12 9.29
C LYS A 113 16.03 7.90 8.00
N LEU A 114 15.93 9.21 8.13
CA LEU A 114 16.08 10.14 7.02
C LEU A 114 17.39 10.92 7.18
N GLY A 115 18.27 10.84 6.20
CA GLY A 115 19.49 11.65 6.15
C GLY A 115 19.24 12.89 5.31
N ILE A 116 19.51 14.06 5.88
CA ILE A 116 19.32 15.35 5.23
C ILE A 116 20.64 16.09 5.27
N THR A 117 21.12 16.53 4.11
CA THR A 117 22.31 17.36 3.99
C THR A 117 21.93 18.69 3.38
N ILE A 118 22.27 19.77 4.07
CA ILE A 118 21.97 21.13 3.63
C ILE A 118 23.29 21.90 3.48
N GLU A 119 23.47 22.54 2.34
CA GLU A 119 24.54 23.50 2.10
C GLU A 119 23.98 24.92 2.15
N GLU A 120 24.57 25.76 2.98
CA GLU A 120 24.18 27.16 3.15
C GLU A 120 24.86 28.07 2.11
N LYS A 121 24.13 29.09 1.64
CA LYS A 121 24.68 30.14 0.77
C LYS A 121 25.77 30.93 1.49
N LYS A 122 26.88 31.19 0.81
CA LYS A 122 27.95 32.08 1.30
C LYS A 122 27.66 33.52 0.86
N PRO A 123 27.37 34.46 1.79
CA PRO A 123 27.18 35.85 1.42
C PRO A 123 28.51 36.45 0.95
N VAL A 124 28.54 36.94 -0.30
CA VAL A 124 29.72 37.60 -0.89
C VAL A 124 29.64 39.12 -0.90
N ALA A 125 28.45 39.67 -0.69
CA ALA A 125 28.21 41.10 -0.56
C ALA A 125 26.92 41.34 0.22
N ARG A 126 26.89 42.42 0.99
CA ARG A 126 25.68 42.98 1.58
C ARG A 126 25.26 44.14 0.68
N TRP A 127 24.06 44.07 0.11
CA TRP A 127 23.47 45.19 -0.59
C TRP A 127 22.68 45.99 0.44
N ASP A 128 23.13 47.21 0.72
CA ASP A 128 22.38 48.22 1.47
C ASP A 128 21.75 49.22 0.47
#